data_AF-A0A3D0XVI6-F1
#
_entry.id   AF-A0A3D0XVI6-F1
#
_cell.length_a   1.000
_cell.length_b   1.000
_cell.length_c   1.000
_cell.angle_alpha   90.00
_cell.angle_beta   90.00
_cell.angle_gamma   90.00
#
_symmetry.space_group_name_H-M   'P 1'
#
loop_
_entity.id
_entity.type
_entity.pdbx_description
1 polymer ?
#
loop_
_entity_poly.entity_id
_entity_poly.type
_entity_poly.pdbx_seq_one_letter_code
_entity_poly.pdbx_strand_id
1 'polypeptide(L)'
;MLTESVPEIFGSMVFDDRTMQERLPREVYKKLQQTIQEGKSLDPSIANTVASAMKDWALEKGCTHFTHWFQPMTGITAEKHDSFISPVSDGSVMMEFSGKELVRGEPDASSFPSGGLRATFEARGYTAWDPTSYAFIKGKTLCIPTVFCSYTGEALDKKTPLLRSMEALNKQAMRILKLFGNKDVHSVCTTVGPEQEYFLIDRDLYNQREDLILTGRTLFGARPPRGQELEDHYFGAIKPKVAAFMADLDHELWKLGVLAKTEHNEVAPAQHELAPIFNNTNVAADHNQLTMEVMKKVAERHGMYCLLHEKPFEGVNGSGKHNNWSMSTDTGVNLLEPGDSPMENAQFLLFLVAVIKAVDEYQDLLRISVASPGNDHRLGANEAPPAILSIFIGDELSEILKCLEEGKPYSQKDKKILKVGVHTLPRFPKDATDRNRTSPFAFTGNKFEFRMLGSALSISGPNIVLNTIVAEELKGFAD
;
A
#
# COMPACT_ATOMS: atom_id res chain seq x y z
N MET A 1 -10.76 -10.23 -30.90
CA MET A 1 -11.02 -9.40 -29.70
C MET A 1 -10.38 -8.06 -29.98
N LEU A 2 -11.14 -6.96 -29.91
CA LEU A 2 -10.55 -5.63 -29.98
C LEU A 2 -9.58 -5.52 -28.79
N THR A 3 -8.29 -5.47 -29.07
CA THR A 3 -7.24 -5.31 -28.06
C THR A 3 -7.28 -3.85 -27.60
N GLU A 4 -8.08 -3.57 -26.57
CA GLU A 4 -8.10 -2.26 -25.92
C GLU A 4 -6.68 -1.94 -25.42
N SER A 5 -6.23 -0.72 -25.67
CA SER A 5 -4.89 -0.30 -25.26
C SER A 5 -4.84 -0.02 -23.75
N VAL A 6 -3.67 -0.15 -23.13
CA VAL A 6 -3.49 0.14 -21.68
C VAL A 6 -4.04 1.53 -21.29
N PRO A 7 -3.78 2.61 -22.05
CA PRO A 7 -4.34 3.93 -21.73
C PRO A 7 -5.88 4.00 -21.79
N GLU A 8 -6.55 3.16 -22.58
CA GLU A 8 -8.01 3.14 -22.68
C GLU A 8 -8.66 2.41 -21.50
N ILE A 9 -8.02 1.33 -21.02
CA ILE A 9 -8.55 0.53 -19.90
C ILE A 9 -8.13 1.08 -18.53
N PHE A 10 -7.05 1.85 -18.45
CA PHE A 10 -6.50 2.31 -17.18
C PHE A 10 -7.51 3.19 -16.43
N GLY A 11 -7.85 2.81 -15.20
CA GLY A 11 -8.85 3.49 -14.38
C GLY A 11 -10.29 3.39 -14.91
N SER A 12 -10.55 2.58 -15.94
CA SER A 12 -11.88 2.48 -16.58
C SER A 12 -13.00 1.97 -15.67
N MET A 13 -12.65 1.39 -14.51
CA MET A 13 -13.54 0.94 -13.45
C MET A 13 -13.42 1.79 -12.18
N VAL A 14 -12.90 3.02 -12.28
CA VAL A 14 -12.74 3.96 -11.16
C VAL A 14 -13.52 5.24 -11.45
N PHE A 15 -14.25 5.75 -10.46
CA PHE A 15 -14.91 7.05 -10.50
C PHE A 15 -13.91 8.15 -10.15
N ASP A 16 -12.87 8.26 -10.98
CA ASP A 16 -11.69 9.12 -10.81
C ASP A 16 -11.94 10.58 -11.19
N ASP A 17 -10.90 11.41 -11.13
CA ASP A 17 -10.97 12.84 -11.45
C ASP A 17 -11.57 13.11 -12.84
N ARG A 18 -11.13 12.35 -13.84
CA ARG A 18 -11.63 12.45 -15.22
C ARG A 18 -13.12 12.13 -15.28
N THR A 19 -13.52 11.00 -14.70
CA THR A 19 -14.92 10.56 -14.68
C THR A 19 -15.79 11.56 -13.93
N MET A 20 -15.31 12.07 -12.79
CA MET A 20 -15.98 13.11 -12.02
C MET A 20 -16.15 14.39 -12.83
N GLN A 21 -15.13 14.83 -13.56
CA GLN A 21 -15.21 16.03 -14.40
C GLN A 21 -16.18 15.87 -15.57
N GLU A 22 -16.26 14.68 -16.17
CA GLU A 22 -17.18 14.36 -17.26
C GLU A 22 -18.65 14.26 -16.78
N ARG A 23 -18.87 13.79 -15.55
CA ARG A 23 -20.21 13.42 -15.05
C ARG A 23 -20.84 14.43 -14.10
N LEU A 24 -20.05 15.18 -13.33
CA LEU A 24 -20.55 16.10 -12.33
C LEU A 24 -20.74 17.52 -12.90
N PRO A 25 -21.78 18.25 -12.47
CA PRO A 25 -21.87 19.68 -12.74
C PRO A 25 -20.61 20.42 -12.26
N ARG A 26 -20.14 21.41 -13.03
CA ARG A 26 -18.87 22.12 -12.78
C ARG A 26 -18.71 22.61 -11.33
N GLU A 27 -19.77 23.16 -10.74
CA GLU A 27 -19.73 23.69 -9.37
C GLU A 27 -19.72 22.58 -8.31
N VAL A 28 -20.38 21.44 -8.58
CA VAL A 28 -20.34 20.25 -7.72
C VAL A 28 -18.95 19.63 -7.75
N TYR A 29 -18.37 19.47 -8.94
CA TYR A 29 -17.00 18.99 -9.13
C TYR A 29 -15.98 19.82 -8.35
N LYS A 30 -16.01 21.16 -8.51
CA LYS A 30 -15.10 22.06 -7.79
C LYS A 30 -15.23 21.94 -6.27
N LYS A 31 -16.46 21.88 -5.75
CA LYS A 31 -16.70 21.71 -4.30
C LYS A 31 -16.20 20.36 -3.80
N LEU A 32 -16.38 19.29 -4.57
CA LEU A 32 -15.86 17.97 -4.23
C LEU A 32 -14.33 17.96 -4.22
N GLN A 33 -13.70 18.53 -5.25
CA GLN A 33 -12.24 18.69 -5.31
C GLN A 33 -11.69 19.48 -4.12
N GLN A 34 -12.35 20.59 -3.76
CA GLN A 34 -11.97 21.36 -2.58
C GLN A 34 -12.10 20.54 -1.29
N THR A 35 -13.15 19.73 -1.17
CA THR A 35 -13.35 18.81 -0.04
C THR A 35 -12.19 17.81 0.08
N ILE A 36 -11.77 17.22 -1.04
CA ILE A 36 -10.67 16.25 -1.12
C ILE A 36 -9.33 16.91 -0.78
N GLN A 37 -9.04 18.07 -1.36
CA GLN A 37 -7.77 18.79 -1.17
C GLN A 37 -7.62 19.36 0.23
N GLU A 38 -8.70 19.89 0.81
CA GLU A 38 -8.68 20.51 2.14
C GLU A 38 -8.94 19.51 3.27
N GLY A 39 -9.24 18.24 2.96
CA GLY A 39 -9.56 17.20 3.95
C GLY A 39 -10.81 17.52 4.78
N LYS A 40 -11.78 18.24 4.21
CA LYS A 40 -13.01 18.65 4.90
C LYS A 40 -14.13 17.62 4.76
N SER A 41 -15.16 17.75 5.59
CA SER A 41 -16.38 16.96 5.42
C SER A 41 -17.12 17.33 4.13
N LEU A 42 -17.72 16.32 3.49
CA LEU A 42 -18.52 16.52 2.28
C LEU A 42 -19.67 17.50 2.52
N ASP A 43 -19.79 18.52 1.67
CA ASP A 43 -20.91 19.46 1.69
C ASP A 43 -22.24 18.71 1.43
N PRO A 44 -23.19 18.69 2.38
CA PRO A 44 -24.46 17.98 2.20
C PRO A 44 -25.25 18.44 0.96
N SER A 45 -25.03 19.67 0.50
CA SER A 45 -25.69 20.20 -0.70
C SER A 45 -25.26 19.52 -1.99
N ILE A 46 -24.08 18.89 -2.03
CA ILE A 46 -23.58 18.18 -3.22
C ILE A 46 -23.74 16.67 -3.14
N ALA A 47 -24.00 16.11 -1.95
CA ALA A 47 -23.99 14.66 -1.72
C ALA A 47 -24.97 13.89 -2.61
N ASN A 48 -26.22 14.36 -2.76
CA ASN A 48 -27.22 13.70 -3.61
C ASN A 48 -26.82 13.74 -5.09
N THR A 49 -26.23 14.84 -5.56
CA THR A 49 -25.79 14.96 -6.95
C THR A 49 -24.63 14.02 -7.24
N VAL A 50 -23.67 13.91 -6.32
CA VAL A 50 -22.54 12.97 -6.44
C VAL A 50 -23.04 11.53 -6.42
N ALA A 51 -23.94 11.18 -5.49
CA ALA A 51 -24.52 9.84 -5.41
C ALA A 51 -25.27 9.47 -6.69
N SER A 52 -26.11 10.36 -7.22
CA SER A 52 -26.81 10.11 -8.48
C SER A 52 -25.84 9.87 -9.64
N ALA A 53 -24.83 10.73 -9.80
CA ALA A 53 -23.85 10.58 -10.87
C ALA A 53 -23.03 9.27 -10.75
N MET A 54 -22.64 8.91 -9.53
CA MET A 54 -21.91 7.66 -9.26
C MET A 54 -22.77 6.42 -9.52
N LYS A 55 -24.05 6.47 -9.15
CA LYS A 55 -25.03 5.42 -9.46
C LYS A 55 -25.21 5.26 -10.96
N ASP A 56 -25.48 6.35 -11.68
CA ASP A 56 -25.74 6.30 -13.12
C ASP A 56 -24.51 5.75 -13.87
N TRP A 57 -23.31 6.20 -13.50
CA TRP A 57 -22.05 5.62 -13.99
C TRP A 57 -21.92 4.12 -13.69
N ALA A 58 -22.25 3.69 -12.47
CA ALA A 58 -22.19 2.28 -12.09
C ALA A 58 -23.21 1.42 -12.85
N LEU A 59 -24.44 1.91 -13.05
CA LEU A 59 -25.48 1.22 -13.81
C LEU A 59 -25.09 1.04 -15.28
N GLU A 60 -24.48 2.06 -15.90
CA GLU A 60 -23.94 1.96 -17.27
C GLU A 60 -22.88 0.88 -17.42
N LYS A 61 -22.11 0.63 -16.36
CA LYS A 61 -21.11 -0.44 -16.26
C LYS A 61 -21.72 -1.79 -15.85
N GLY A 62 -23.04 -1.88 -15.71
CA GLY A 62 -23.78 -3.11 -15.39
C GLY A 62 -23.80 -3.46 -13.91
N CYS A 63 -23.49 -2.52 -13.01
CA CYS A 63 -23.64 -2.74 -11.58
C CYS A 63 -25.11 -2.86 -11.19
N THR A 64 -25.36 -3.67 -10.17
CA THR A 64 -26.69 -3.88 -9.59
C THR A 64 -26.72 -3.55 -8.10
N HIS A 65 -25.54 -3.54 -7.48
CA HIS A 65 -25.34 -3.32 -6.05
C HIS A 65 -24.32 -2.22 -5.82
N PHE A 66 -24.34 -1.67 -4.61
CA PHE A 66 -23.25 -0.89 -4.04
C PHE A 66 -22.84 -1.48 -2.70
N THR A 67 -21.65 -1.10 -2.23
CA THR A 67 -21.14 -1.51 -0.94
C THR A 67 -20.23 -0.43 -0.35
N HIS A 68 -20.31 -0.26 0.97
CA HIS A 68 -19.28 0.41 1.74
C HIS A 68 -18.13 -0.57 1.90
N TRP A 69 -17.03 -0.32 1.20
CA TRP A 69 -15.84 -1.15 1.20
C TRP A 69 -14.88 -0.63 2.27
N PHE A 70 -14.55 -1.45 3.26
CA PHE A 70 -13.68 -1.05 4.38
C PHE A 70 -12.73 -2.17 4.79
N GLN A 71 -11.73 -1.80 5.59
CA GLN A 71 -10.68 -2.71 6.06
C GLN A 71 -10.77 -2.88 7.59
N PRO A 72 -11.56 -3.84 8.10
CA PRO A 72 -11.63 -4.11 9.55
C PRO A 72 -10.28 -4.51 10.15
N MET A 73 -10.22 -4.58 11.48
CA MET A 73 -9.00 -4.92 12.24
C MET A 73 -8.37 -6.28 11.88
N THR A 74 -9.11 -7.18 11.21
CA THR A 74 -8.60 -8.46 10.70
C THR A 74 -7.56 -8.31 9.58
N GLY A 75 -7.45 -7.14 8.95
CA GLY A 75 -6.48 -6.89 7.89
C GLY A 75 -6.88 -7.36 6.49
N ILE A 76 -8.09 -7.90 6.35
CA ILE A 76 -8.76 -8.21 5.07
C ILE A 76 -9.93 -7.24 4.87
N THR A 77 -10.37 -7.08 3.63
CA THR A 77 -11.50 -6.22 3.27
C THR A 77 -12.83 -6.84 3.66
N ALA A 78 -13.84 -5.98 3.91
CA ALA A 78 -15.21 -6.39 4.20
C ALA A 78 -16.20 -5.58 3.36
N GLU A 79 -17.30 -6.25 3.00
CA GLU A 79 -18.33 -5.71 2.12
C GLU A 79 -19.71 -6.21 2.57
N LYS A 80 -20.69 -5.30 2.51
CA LYS A 80 -22.11 -5.62 2.55
C LYS A 80 -22.76 -5.09 1.28
N HIS A 81 -23.34 -5.96 0.46
CA HIS A 81 -23.89 -5.58 -0.84
C HIS A 81 -25.35 -5.20 -0.69
N ASP A 82 -25.66 -3.93 -0.92
CA ASP A 82 -27.02 -3.39 -0.97
C ASP A 82 -27.38 -3.13 -2.43
N SER A 83 -28.56 -3.59 -2.87
CA SER A 83 -29.00 -3.35 -4.25
C SER A 83 -29.51 -1.93 -4.40
N PHE A 84 -29.41 -1.36 -5.60
CA PHE A 84 -30.02 -0.05 -5.91
C PHE A 84 -31.56 -0.08 -5.97
N ILE A 85 -32.19 -1.25 -5.84
CA ILE A 85 -33.64 -1.42 -6.03
C ILE A 85 -34.41 -0.72 -4.90
N SER A 86 -35.33 0.14 -5.31
CA SER A 86 -36.33 0.78 -4.45
C SER A 86 -37.74 0.50 -5.02
N PRO A 87 -38.65 -0.13 -4.24
CA PRO A 87 -39.98 -0.46 -4.72
C PRO A 87 -40.86 0.79 -4.83
N VAL A 88 -41.63 0.87 -5.92
CA VAL A 88 -42.62 1.94 -6.15
C VAL A 88 -44.01 1.42 -5.82
N SER A 89 -44.90 2.32 -5.39
CA SER A 89 -46.27 1.99 -4.96
C SER A 89 -47.13 1.30 -6.04
N ASP A 90 -46.76 1.40 -7.31
CA ASP A 90 -47.44 0.76 -8.45
C ASP A 90 -46.95 -0.67 -8.73
N GLY A 91 -46.02 -1.19 -7.92
CA GLY A 91 -45.42 -2.52 -8.10
C GLY A 91 -44.23 -2.55 -9.05
N SER A 92 -43.83 -1.41 -9.63
CA SER A 92 -42.58 -1.28 -10.39
C SER A 92 -41.38 -1.04 -9.46
N VAL A 93 -40.18 -1.05 -10.04
CA VAL A 93 -38.92 -0.85 -9.32
C VAL A 93 -38.17 0.32 -9.95
N MET A 94 -37.58 1.17 -9.10
CA MET A 94 -36.63 2.19 -9.51
C MET A 94 -35.24 1.90 -8.93
N MET A 95 -34.21 2.43 -9.60
CA MET A 95 -32.84 2.35 -9.13
C MET A 95 -32.48 3.65 -8.40
N GLU A 96 -32.32 3.59 -7.09
CA GLU A 96 -32.05 4.72 -6.21
C GLU A 96 -30.71 4.56 -5.49
N PHE A 97 -30.03 5.68 -5.28
CA PHE A 97 -28.84 5.77 -4.44
C PHE A 97 -28.76 7.21 -3.92
N SER A 98 -28.99 7.37 -2.63
CA SER A 98 -29.07 8.69 -2.01
C SER A 98 -27.72 9.19 -1.50
N GLY A 99 -27.56 10.50 -1.38
CA GLY A 99 -26.38 11.10 -0.74
C GLY A 99 -26.23 10.67 0.73
N LYS A 100 -27.33 10.29 1.40
CA LYS A 100 -27.29 9.74 2.75
C LYS A 100 -26.60 8.38 2.77
N GLU A 101 -26.94 7.51 1.83
CA GLU A 101 -26.33 6.18 1.68
C GLU A 101 -24.90 6.25 1.17
N LEU A 102 -24.56 7.26 0.36
CA LEU A 102 -23.17 7.53 -0.04
C LEU A 102 -22.32 7.93 1.17
N VAL A 103 -22.75 8.93 1.93
CA VAL A 103 -21.95 9.50 3.02
C VAL A 103 -21.78 8.52 4.18
N ARG A 104 -22.84 7.76 4.51
CA ARG A 104 -22.84 6.91 5.70
C ARG A 104 -23.62 5.62 5.49
N GLY A 105 -23.00 4.50 5.88
CA GLY A 105 -23.67 3.21 6.05
C GLY A 105 -23.82 2.83 7.53
N GLU A 106 -24.70 1.87 7.80
CA GLU A 106 -24.90 1.27 9.13
C GLU A 106 -24.82 -0.26 8.98
N PRO A 107 -23.62 -0.86 8.98
CA PRO A 107 -23.48 -2.31 9.00
C PRO A 107 -23.64 -2.87 10.41
N ASP A 108 -23.98 -4.17 10.49
CA ASP A 108 -23.83 -4.93 11.73
C ASP A 108 -22.35 -5.16 12.00
N ALA A 109 -21.91 -4.61 13.12
CA ALA A 109 -20.54 -4.59 13.61
C ALA A 109 -20.25 -5.64 14.68
N SER A 110 -21.23 -6.45 15.09
CA SER A 110 -21.11 -7.42 16.19
C SER A 110 -20.06 -8.51 15.92
N SER A 111 -19.87 -8.88 14.66
CA SER A 111 -18.98 -9.97 14.26
C SER A 111 -17.55 -9.53 13.92
N PHE A 112 -17.26 -8.22 13.91
CA PHE A 112 -15.92 -7.73 13.65
C PHE A 112 -15.08 -7.67 14.94
N PRO A 113 -13.81 -8.11 14.91
CA PRO A 113 -12.93 -8.01 16.07
C PRO A 113 -12.82 -6.57 16.58
N SER A 114 -13.12 -6.37 17.85
CA SER A 114 -13.06 -5.07 18.52
C SER A 114 -11.87 -4.91 19.46
N GLY A 115 -11.08 -5.98 19.69
CA GLY A 115 -9.99 -5.95 20.66
C GLY A 115 -10.44 -5.64 22.09
N GLY A 116 -11.71 -5.90 22.42
CA GLY A 116 -12.30 -5.58 23.73
C GLY A 116 -12.85 -4.15 23.84
N LEU A 117 -12.76 -3.33 22.78
CA LEU A 117 -13.32 -1.97 22.74
C LEU A 117 -14.87 -1.95 22.75
N ARG A 118 -15.52 -3.11 22.61
CA ARG A 118 -16.97 -3.23 22.52
C ARG A 118 -17.47 -4.45 23.29
N ALA A 119 -18.67 -4.32 23.85
CA ALA A 119 -19.36 -5.46 24.45
C ALA A 119 -20.01 -6.34 23.37
N THR A 120 -20.10 -7.66 23.60
CA THR A 120 -20.59 -8.64 22.62
C THR A 120 -22.04 -8.39 22.16
N PHE A 121 -22.85 -7.69 22.95
CA PHE A 121 -24.24 -7.36 22.59
C PHE A 121 -24.35 -6.09 21.72
N GLU A 122 -23.28 -5.32 21.53
CA GLU A 122 -23.31 -4.07 20.77
C GLU A 122 -23.09 -4.33 19.28
N ALA A 123 -24.18 -4.35 18.52
CA ALA A 123 -24.13 -4.65 17.09
C ALA A 123 -23.94 -3.42 16.19
N ARG A 124 -24.25 -2.21 16.63
CA ARG A 124 -24.28 -1.04 15.72
C ARG A 124 -22.88 -0.52 15.37
N GLY A 125 -22.54 -0.40 14.10
CA GLY A 125 -21.36 0.34 13.64
C GLY A 125 -21.71 1.33 12.55
N TYR A 126 -20.79 2.21 12.22
CA TYR A 126 -20.97 3.22 11.18
C TYR A 126 -19.83 3.15 10.18
N THR A 127 -20.18 3.17 8.90
CA THR A 127 -19.21 3.44 7.83
C THR A 127 -19.37 4.87 7.35
N ALA A 128 -18.27 5.54 7.01
CA ALA A 128 -18.29 6.87 6.42
C ALA A 128 -17.37 6.90 5.19
N TRP A 129 -17.85 7.49 4.10
CA TRP A 129 -17.09 7.59 2.85
C TRP A 129 -15.81 8.42 3.06
N ASP A 130 -14.68 7.87 2.61
CA ASP A 130 -13.43 8.61 2.43
C ASP A 130 -13.33 9.12 0.98
N PRO A 131 -13.56 10.42 0.73
CA PRO A 131 -13.51 10.98 -0.62
C PRO A 131 -12.08 11.08 -1.17
N THR A 132 -11.05 10.90 -0.34
CA THR A 132 -9.64 10.93 -0.77
C THR A 132 -9.20 9.63 -1.45
N SER A 133 -10.06 8.60 -1.43
CA SER A 133 -9.91 7.37 -2.20
C SER A 133 -11.12 7.20 -3.11
N TYR A 134 -10.87 7.02 -4.41
CA TYR A 134 -11.94 6.99 -5.41
C TYR A 134 -12.80 5.74 -5.30
N ALA A 135 -14.11 5.91 -5.50
CA ALA A 135 -15.01 4.78 -5.67
C ALA A 135 -14.66 3.99 -6.93
N PHE A 136 -14.85 2.68 -6.89
CA PHE A 136 -14.48 1.79 -7.99
C PHE A 136 -15.52 0.70 -8.18
N ILE A 137 -15.48 0.02 -9.33
CA ILE A 137 -16.36 -1.10 -9.63
C ILE A 137 -15.55 -2.39 -9.55
N LYS A 138 -16.08 -3.33 -8.77
CA LYS A 138 -15.54 -4.68 -8.68
C LYS A 138 -16.66 -5.68 -8.97
N GLY A 139 -16.50 -6.46 -10.03
CA GLY A 139 -17.57 -7.34 -10.52
C GLY A 139 -18.78 -6.52 -10.97
N LYS A 140 -19.92 -6.66 -10.29
CA LYS A 140 -21.16 -5.91 -10.57
C LYS A 140 -21.58 -5.01 -9.39
N THR A 141 -20.61 -4.59 -8.59
CA THR A 141 -20.83 -3.83 -7.36
C THR A 141 -20.01 -2.55 -7.36
N LEU A 142 -20.66 -1.41 -7.13
CA LEU A 142 -20.03 -0.14 -6.82
C LEU A 142 -19.43 -0.19 -5.40
N CYS A 143 -18.12 -0.10 -5.29
CA CYS A 143 -17.38 -0.13 -4.03
C CYS A 143 -17.00 1.29 -3.62
N ILE A 144 -17.42 1.70 -2.42
CA ILE A 144 -17.19 3.03 -1.87
C ILE A 144 -16.17 2.89 -0.73
N PRO A 145 -14.93 3.38 -0.88
CA PRO A 145 -13.92 3.30 0.17
C PRO A 145 -14.35 4.04 1.42
N THR A 146 -14.41 3.33 2.54
CA THR A 146 -14.99 3.87 3.78
C THR A 146 -14.12 3.59 4.99
N VAL A 147 -14.21 4.48 5.97
CA VAL A 147 -13.77 4.22 7.33
C VAL A 147 -14.87 3.51 8.11
N PHE A 148 -14.50 2.72 9.12
CA PHE A 148 -15.45 1.99 9.95
C PHE A 148 -15.19 2.19 11.44
N CYS A 149 -16.22 2.63 12.16
CA CYS A 149 -16.16 2.91 13.60
C CYS A 149 -17.33 2.27 14.36
N SER A 150 -17.13 2.14 15.68
CA SER A 150 -18.14 1.68 16.62
C SER A 150 -19.27 2.72 16.77
N TYR A 151 -20.33 2.34 17.48
CA TYR A 151 -21.38 3.27 17.90
C TYR A 151 -20.86 4.45 18.74
N THR A 152 -19.82 4.23 19.55
CA THR A 152 -19.19 5.20 20.45
C THR A 152 -18.06 6.00 19.77
N GLY A 153 -17.71 5.66 18.53
CA GLY A 153 -16.75 6.40 17.70
C GLY A 153 -15.31 5.88 17.75
N GLU A 154 -15.04 4.75 18.42
CA GLU A 154 -13.74 4.08 18.33
C GLU A 154 -13.53 3.52 16.91
N ALA A 155 -12.30 3.63 16.41
CA ALA A 155 -11.93 3.05 15.12
C ALA A 155 -11.91 1.52 15.21
N LEU A 156 -12.66 0.85 14.34
CA LEU A 156 -12.70 -0.61 14.23
C LEU A 156 -12.08 -1.09 12.90
N ASP A 157 -11.27 -0.22 12.29
CA ASP A 157 -10.68 -0.40 10.99
C ASP A 157 -9.20 -0.03 10.98
N LYS A 158 -8.55 -0.34 9.86
CA LYS A 158 -7.15 0.04 9.61
C LYS A 158 -7.02 1.41 8.95
N LYS A 159 -8.09 1.91 8.33
CA LYS A 159 -8.07 3.15 7.54
C LYS A 159 -8.14 4.40 8.42
N THR A 160 -9.03 4.44 9.43
CA THR A 160 -9.11 5.60 10.35
C THR A 160 -7.79 5.89 11.05
N PRO A 161 -7.09 4.92 11.66
CA PRO A 161 -5.81 5.20 12.32
C PRO A 161 -4.71 5.60 11.33
N LEU A 162 -4.76 5.09 10.09
CA LEU A 162 -3.82 5.49 9.04
C LEU A 162 -4.01 6.94 8.62
N LEU A 163 -5.25 7.38 8.39
CA LEU A 163 -5.55 8.78 8.06
C LEU A 163 -5.11 9.72 9.19
N ARG A 164 -5.36 9.34 10.46
CA ARG A 164 -4.90 10.10 11.63
C ARG A 164 -3.38 10.20 11.71
N SER A 165 -2.65 9.12 11.40
CA SER A 165 -1.18 9.14 11.44
C SER A 165 -0.60 10.00 10.32
N MET A 166 -1.22 9.99 9.13
CA MET A 166 -0.86 10.87 8.01
C MET A 166 -1.09 12.34 8.35
N GLU A 167 -2.22 12.68 8.99
CA GLU A 167 -2.51 14.04 9.45
C GLU A 167 -1.52 14.50 10.52
N ALA A 168 -1.17 13.63 11.47
CA ALA A 168 -0.18 13.93 12.50
C ALA A 168 1.19 14.24 11.89
N LEU A 169 1.66 13.42 10.95
CA LEU A 169 2.93 13.65 10.25
C LEU A 169 2.89 14.92 9.42
N ASN A 170 1.83 15.13 8.63
CA ASN A 170 1.64 16.35 7.84
C ASN A 170 1.78 17.60 8.72
N LYS A 171 1.08 17.63 9.86
CA LYS A 171 1.12 18.77 10.78
C LYS A 171 2.54 19.09 11.26
N GLN A 172 3.31 18.08 11.67
CA GLN A 172 4.66 18.30 12.22
C GLN A 172 5.69 18.59 11.11
N ALA A 173 5.62 17.89 9.98
CA ALA A 173 6.44 18.17 8.81
C ALA A 173 6.24 19.61 8.31
N MET A 174 4.99 20.10 8.28
CA MET A 174 4.69 21.48 7.91
C MET A 174 5.28 22.52 8.87
N ARG A 175 5.45 22.20 10.17
CA ARG A 175 6.13 23.11 11.11
C ARG A 175 7.61 23.22 10.78
N ILE A 176 8.27 22.10 10.54
CA ILE A 176 9.68 22.05 10.13
C ILE A 176 9.89 22.80 8.81
N LEU A 177 9.05 22.56 7.80
CA LEU A 177 9.18 23.23 6.50
C LEU A 177 9.07 24.76 6.61
N LYS A 178 8.23 25.27 7.51
CA LYS A 178 8.13 26.71 7.81
C LYS A 178 9.41 27.28 8.42
N LEU A 179 10.13 26.51 9.24
CA LEU A 179 11.44 26.91 9.78
C LEU A 179 12.49 27.06 8.68
N PHE A 180 12.44 26.22 7.65
CA PHE A 180 13.28 26.34 6.45
C PHE A 180 12.79 27.39 5.44
N GLY A 181 11.71 28.13 5.75
CA GLY A 181 11.23 29.23 4.91
C GLY A 181 10.36 28.82 3.72
N ASN A 182 9.89 27.56 3.66
CA ASN A 182 8.97 27.11 2.62
C ASN A 182 7.57 27.70 2.86
N LYS A 183 7.17 28.69 2.04
CA LYS A 183 5.86 29.37 2.14
C LYS A 183 4.80 28.85 1.17
N ASP A 184 5.25 28.25 0.07
CA ASP A 184 4.37 27.79 -1.02
C ASP A 184 3.90 26.34 -0.83
N VAL A 185 4.40 25.64 0.20
CA VAL A 185 3.96 24.29 0.57
C VAL A 185 2.74 24.42 1.48
N HIS A 186 1.66 23.70 1.18
CA HIS A 186 0.45 23.70 2.01
C HIS A 186 0.18 22.37 2.69
N SER A 187 0.73 21.26 2.16
CA SER A 187 0.63 19.96 2.80
C SER A 187 1.80 19.05 2.47
N VAL A 188 2.04 18.09 3.37
CA VAL A 188 2.95 16.96 3.19
C VAL A 188 2.13 15.68 3.29
N CYS A 189 2.32 14.78 2.34
CA CYS A 189 1.75 13.44 2.38
C CYS A 189 2.87 12.40 2.42
N THR A 190 2.57 11.23 2.97
CA THR A 190 3.47 10.08 2.82
C THR A 190 3.13 9.33 1.56
N THR A 191 4.14 8.71 0.97
CA THR A 191 4.02 7.86 -0.22
C THR A 191 4.54 6.46 0.06
N VAL A 192 3.89 5.46 -0.52
CA VAL A 192 4.28 4.04 -0.35
C VAL A 192 4.22 3.29 -1.67
N GLY A 193 5.28 2.54 -1.98
CA GLY A 193 5.34 1.53 -3.04
C GLY A 193 5.53 0.13 -2.43
N PRO A 194 4.45 -0.67 -2.27
CA PRO A 194 4.56 -2.00 -1.69
C PRO A 194 4.95 -3.05 -2.74
N GLU A 195 6.06 -3.75 -2.52
CA GLU A 195 6.50 -4.89 -3.37
C GLU A 195 5.82 -6.16 -2.85
N GLN A 196 4.94 -6.79 -3.63
CA GLN A 196 4.12 -7.92 -3.18
C GLN A 196 4.68 -9.25 -3.69
N GLU A 197 5.27 -10.03 -2.79
CA GLU A 197 5.67 -11.42 -3.10
C GLU A 197 4.52 -12.40 -2.83
N TYR A 198 4.49 -13.50 -3.58
CA TYR A 198 3.49 -14.57 -3.48
C TYR A 198 3.97 -15.87 -4.12
N PHE A 199 3.31 -16.99 -3.80
CA PHE A 199 3.50 -18.28 -4.49
C PHE A 199 2.29 -18.65 -5.34
N LEU A 200 2.52 -19.28 -6.50
CA LEU A 200 1.46 -19.87 -7.33
C LEU A 200 1.57 -21.39 -7.35
N ILE A 201 0.55 -22.07 -6.84
CA ILE A 201 0.51 -23.54 -6.79
C ILE A 201 -0.59 -24.04 -7.71
N ASP A 202 -0.33 -25.16 -8.40
CA ASP A 202 -1.36 -25.80 -9.21
C ASP A 202 -2.55 -26.21 -8.33
N ARG A 203 -3.77 -25.94 -8.81
CA ARG A 203 -4.99 -26.14 -8.03
C ARG A 203 -5.18 -27.58 -7.57
N ASP A 204 -4.85 -28.55 -8.42
CA ASP A 204 -5.08 -29.95 -8.11
C ASP A 204 -4.07 -30.47 -7.08
N LEU A 205 -2.86 -29.93 -7.07
CA LEU A 205 -1.86 -30.21 -6.03
C LEU A 205 -2.21 -29.55 -4.69
N TYR A 206 -2.70 -28.31 -4.72
CA TYR A 206 -3.16 -27.63 -3.51
C TYR A 206 -4.32 -28.39 -2.84
N ASN A 207 -5.29 -28.85 -3.63
CA ASN A 207 -6.45 -29.59 -3.11
C ASN A 207 -6.10 -30.95 -2.48
N GLN A 208 -4.93 -31.51 -2.80
CA GLN A 208 -4.41 -32.73 -2.16
C GLN A 208 -3.76 -32.47 -0.80
N ARG A 209 -3.63 -31.21 -0.38
CA ARG A 209 -2.89 -30.78 0.81
C ARG A 209 -3.79 -30.05 1.78
N GLU A 210 -4.47 -30.81 2.64
CA GLU A 210 -5.35 -30.28 3.68
C GLU A 210 -4.63 -29.27 4.60
N ASP A 211 -3.35 -29.49 4.88
CA ASP A 211 -2.55 -28.57 5.69
C ASP A 211 -2.38 -27.20 5.00
N LEU A 212 -2.11 -27.17 3.68
CA LEU A 212 -2.09 -25.92 2.90
C LEU A 212 -3.45 -25.23 2.86
N ILE A 213 -4.54 -25.99 2.78
CA ILE A 213 -5.91 -25.46 2.75
C ILE A 213 -6.25 -24.77 4.08
N LEU A 214 -5.97 -25.42 5.20
CA LEU A 214 -6.39 -24.95 6.52
C LEU A 214 -5.44 -23.91 7.11
N THR A 215 -4.16 -23.98 6.80
CA THR A 215 -3.13 -23.16 7.46
C THR A 215 -2.41 -22.19 6.52
N GLY A 216 -2.59 -22.33 5.20
CA GLY A 216 -1.86 -21.54 4.20
C GLY A 216 -0.39 -21.92 4.04
N ARG A 217 0.08 -22.93 4.79
CA ARG A 217 1.44 -23.45 4.73
C ARG A 217 1.46 -24.97 4.86
N THR A 218 2.59 -25.56 4.49
CA THR A 218 2.87 -26.95 4.78
C THR A 218 3.25 -27.12 6.25
N LEU A 219 2.66 -28.10 6.92
CA LEU A 219 2.99 -28.47 8.30
C LEU A 219 4.02 -29.60 8.37
N PHE A 220 4.08 -30.40 7.32
CA PHE A 220 5.06 -31.47 7.14
C PHE A 220 5.33 -31.67 5.64
N GLY A 221 6.48 -32.27 5.33
CA GLY A 221 6.87 -32.58 3.96
C GLY A 221 8.33 -33.01 3.89
N ALA A 222 8.64 -33.97 3.02
CA ALA A 222 10.02 -34.30 2.71
C ALA A 222 10.64 -33.16 1.89
N ARG A 223 11.96 -32.96 2.05
CA ARG A 223 12.70 -32.02 1.20
C ARG A 223 12.62 -32.50 -0.26
N PRO A 224 12.44 -31.58 -1.22
CA PRO A 224 12.39 -31.98 -2.62
C PRO A 224 13.74 -32.60 -3.04
N PRO A 225 13.76 -33.57 -3.97
CA PRO A 225 15.01 -34.13 -4.51
C PRO A 225 15.91 -33.07 -5.17
N ARG A 226 15.32 -31.97 -5.63
CA ARG A 226 16.00 -30.78 -6.14
C ARG A 226 15.60 -29.58 -5.29
N GLY A 227 16.52 -29.09 -4.46
CA GLY A 227 16.34 -27.88 -3.65
C GLY A 227 16.58 -26.60 -4.45
N GLN A 228 16.62 -25.48 -3.74
CA GLN A 228 16.91 -24.15 -4.27
C GLN A 228 18.39 -23.98 -4.72
N GLU A 229 19.22 -25.01 -4.57
CA GLU A 229 20.68 -24.95 -4.75
C GLU A 229 21.15 -24.98 -6.22
N LEU A 230 20.26 -25.30 -7.18
CA LEU A 230 20.62 -25.53 -8.59
C LEU A 230 19.78 -24.68 -9.57
N GLU A 231 20.32 -23.51 -9.94
CA GLU A 231 20.04 -22.70 -11.15
C GLU A 231 18.60 -22.30 -11.49
N ASP A 232 17.66 -22.26 -10.53
CA ASP A 232 16.47 -21.41 -10.68
C ASP A 232 16.89 -19.99 -10.28
N HIS A 233 17.51 -19.25 -11.20
CA HIS A 233 18.03 -17.92 -10.90
C HIS A 233 16.91 -16.87 -10.88
N TYR A 234 17.02 -15.92 -9.95
CA TYR A 234 16.24 -14.68 -9.90
C TYR A 234 16.16 -14.06 -11.31
N PHE A 235 14.95 -13.72 -11.77
CA PHE A 235 14.64 -13.33 -13.17
C PHE A 235 14.76 -14.42 -14.26
N GLY A 236 14.68 -15.70 -13.90
CA GLY A 236 14.55 -16.79 -14.87
C GLY A 236 13.31 -16.67 -15.74
N ALA A 237 13.23 -17.46 -16.82
CA ALA A 237 12.10 -17.43 -17.74
C ALA A 237 10.78 -17.76 -17.02
N ILE A 238 9.76 -16.92 -17.20
CA ILE A 238 8.42 -17.12 -16.63
C ILE A 238 7.71 -18.20 -17.44
N LYS A 239 7.17 -19.22 -16.74
CA LYS A 239 6.43 -20.32 -17.38
C LYS A 239 5.19 -19.76 -18.10
N PRO A 240 4.81 -20.27 -19.29
CA PRO A 240 3.68 -19.71 -20.06
C PRO A 240 2.36 -19.62 -19.28
N LYS A 241 2.05 -20.60 -18.42
CA LYS A 241 0.85 -20.58 -17.54
C LYS A 241 0.89 -19.43 -16.53
N VAL A 242 2.07 -19.14 -15.97
CA VAL A 242 2.27 -18.02 -15.04
C VAL A 242 2.22 -16.68 -15.78
N ALA A 243 2.84 -16.59 -16.95
CA ALA A 243 2.79 -15.38 -17.78
C ALA A 243 1.36 -15.01 -18.19
N ALA A 244 0.51 -16.01 -18.50
CA ALA A 244 -0.91 -15.77 -18.78
C ALA A 244 -1.70 -15.26 -17.57
N PHE A 245 -1.39 -15.78 -16.37
CA PHE A 245 -1.94 -15.27 -15.11
C PHE A 245 -1.51 -13.83 -14.85
N MET A 246 -0.21 -13.54 -14.99
CA MET A 246 0.40 -12.23 -14.80
C MET A 246 -0.22 -11.18 -15.74
N ALA A 247 -0.38 -11.51 -17.02
CA ALA A 247 -1.04 -10.63 -18.00
C ALA A 247 -2.51 -10.32 -17.65
N ASP A 248 -3.27 -11.30 -17.13
CA ASP A 248 -4.66 -11.10 -16.68
C ASP A 248 -4.71 -10.29 -15.38
N LEU A 249 -3.75 -10.51 -14.48
CA LEU A 249 -3.61 -9.75 -13.24
C LEU A 249 -3.34 -8.27 -13.53
N ASP A 250 -2.35 -7.97 -14.37
CA ASP A 250 -2.04 -6.60 -14.81
C ASP A 250 -3.25 -5.93 -15.44
N HIS A 251 -3.96 -6.62 -16.33
CA HIS A 251 -5.13 -6.09 -17.00
C HIS A 251 -6.26 -5.72 -16.01
N GLU A 252 -6.53 -6.56 -15.01
CA GLU A 252 -7.54 -6.27 -13.99
C GLU A 252 -7.10 -5.15 -13.02
N LEU A 253 -5.81 -5.09 -12.67
CA LEU A 253 -5.26 -4.04 -11.82
C LEU A 253 -5.26 -2.67 -12.52
N TRP A 254 -4.92 -2.62 -13.82
CA TRP A 254 -4.99 -1.39 -14.60
C TRP A 254 -6.42 -0.85 -14.70
N LYS A 255 -7.44 -1.71 -14.87
CA LYS A 255 -8.85 -1.27 -14.83
C LYS A 255 -9.22 -0.58 -13.51
N LEU A 256 -8.65 -1.03 -12.41
CA LEU A 256 -8.83 -0.48 -11.07
C LEU A 256 -7.92 0.72 -10.77
N GLY A 257 -7.14 1.21 -11.75
CA GLY A 257 -6.25 2.36 -11.58
C GLY A 257 -4.96 2.05 -10.81
N VAL A 258 -4.66 0.77 -10.56
CA VAL A 258 -3.41 0.36 -9.92
C VAL A 258 -2.29 0.42 -10.95
N LEU A 259 -1.23 1.15 -10.65
CA LEU A 259 -0.04 1.30 -11.51
C LEU A 259 0.89 0.08 -11.41
N ALA A 260 0.37 -1.14 -11.65
CA ALA A 260 1.17 -2.36 -11.73
C ALA A 260 2.24 -2.20 -12.81
N LYS A 261 3.52 -2.33 -12.43
CA LYS A 261 4.65 -1.89 -13.25
C LYS A 261 5.72 -2.95 -13.45
N THR A 262 6.03 -3.70 -12.40
CA THR A 262 7.11 -4.68 -12.39
C THR A 262 6.58 -6.00 -11.89
N GLU A 263 6.95 -7.07 -12.60
CA GLU A 263 6.67 -8.44 -12.22
C GLU A 263 7.85 -9.34 -12.60
N HIS A 264 8.11 -10.37 -11.79
CA HIS A 264 9.15 -11.36 -12.08
C HIS A 264 9.01 -12.62 -11.23
N ASN A 265 9.80 -13.64 -11.59
CA ASN A 265 10.11 -14.74 -10.69
C ASN A 265 10.96 -14.25 -9.52
N GLU A 266 10.68 -14.78 -8.34
CA GLU A 266 11.49 -14.64 -7.14
C GLU A 266 12.46 -15.83 -6.98
N VAL A 267 13.23 -15.85 -5.89
CA VAL A 267 14.31 -16.81 -5.68
C VAL A 267 13.77 -18.24 -5.43
N ALA A 268 12.65 -18.43 -4.74
CA ALA A 268 12.10 -19.77 -4.53
C ALA A 268 11.29 -20.29 -5.74
N PRO A 269 11.24 -21.62 -5.96
CA PRO A 269 10.40 -22.20 -6.99
C PRO A 269 8.93 -21.81 -6.83
N ALA A 270 8.33 -21.35 -7.92
CA ALA A 270 6.95 -20.87 -7.99
C ALA A 270 6.64 -19.65 -7.09
N GLN A 271 7.68 -18.94 -6.63
CA GLN A 271 7.57 -17.63 -6.01
C GLN A 271 7.68 -16.53 -7.08
N HIS A 272 6.87 -15.49 -6.93
CA HIS A 272 6.80 -14.36 -7.84
C HIS A 272 6.64 -13.06 -7.06
N GLU A 273 6.91 -11.94 -7.71
CA GLU A 273 6.72 -10.59 -7.18
C GLU A 273 5.91 -9.74 -8.16
N LEU A 274 5.07 -8.85 -7.62
CA LEU A 274 4.50 -7.72 -8.34
C LEU A 274 4.71 -6.43 -7.54
N ALA A 275 5.24 -5.40 -8.19
CA ALA A 275 5.43 -4.08 -7.60
C ALA A 275 4.70 -3.00 -8.43
N PRO A 276 3.76 -2.23 -7.82
CA PRO A 276 3.19 -1.05 -8.42
C PRO A 276 4.09 0.17 -8.23
N ILE A 277 3.90 1.21 -9.05
CA ILE A 277 4.46 2.54 -8.76
C ILE A 277 3.85 3.05 -7.45
N PHE A 278 4.68 3.70 -6.63
CA PHE A 278 4.23 4.27 -5.36
C PHE A 278 3.08 5.26 -5.55
N ASN A 279 2.26 5.40 -4.51
CA ASN A 279 1.19 6.39 -4.46
C ASN A 279 1.13 7.01 -3.06
N ASN A 280 0.29 8.01 -2.86
CA ASN A 280 -0.12 8.47 -1.55
C ASN A 280 -0.49 7.27 -0.67
N THR A 281 0.00 7.23 0.57
CA THR A 281 -0.11 6.07 1.48
C THR A 281 -1.54 5.56 1.64
N ASN A 282 -2.54 6.44 1.67
CA ASN A 282 -3.94 6.04 1.81
C ASN A 282 -4.41 5.23 0.59
N VAL A 283 -4.16 5.75 -0.61
CA VAL A 283 -4.50 5.10 -1.88
C VAL A 283 -3.67 3.84 -2.09
N ALA A 284 -2.37 3.88 -1.76
CA ALA A 284 -1.48 2.72 -1.83
C ALA A 284 -1.96 1.57 -0.93
N ALA A 285 -2.52 1.88 0.25
CA ALA A 285 -3.07 0.87 1.15
C ALA A 285 -4.34 0.22 0.58
N ASP A 286 -5.23 1.00 -0.03
CA ASP A 286 -6.42 0.48 -0.70
C ASP A 286 -6.03 -0.36 -1.93
N HIS A 287 -5.10 0.14 -2.75
CA HIS A 287 -4.57 -0.58 -3.91
C HIS A 287 -3.90 -1.89 -3.52
N ASN A 288 -3.12 -1.93 -2.43
CA ASN A 288 -2.50 -3.18 -1.97
C ASN A 288 -3.54 -4.24 -1.59
N GLN A 289 -4.63 -3.86 -0.92
CA GLN A 289 -5.72 -4.79 -0.62
C GLN A 289 -6.40 -5.32 -1.88
N LEU A 290 -6.67 -4.44 -2.84
CA LEU A 290 -7.21 -4.84 -4.14
C LEU A 290 -6.25 -5.76 -4.88
N THR A 291 -4.95 -5.48 -4.88
CA THR A 291 -3.92 -6.34 -5.47
C THR A 291 -3.95 -7.74 -4.87
N MET A 292 -3.92 -7.86 -3.54
CA MET A 292 -3.97 -9.17 -2.88
C MET A 292 -5.25 -9.95 -3.19
N GLU A 293 -6.39 -9.27 -3.28
CA GLU A 293 -7.68 -9.90 -3.60
C GLU A 293 -7.74 -10.35 -5.07
N VAL A 294 -7.35 -9.48 -6.00
CA VAL A 294 -7.35 -9.74 -7.44
C VAL A 294 -6.36 -10.86 -7.76
N MET A 295 -5.17 -10.88 -7.15
CA MET A 295 -4.22 -11.99 -7.29
C MET A 295 -4.85 -13.35 -7.01
N LYS A 296 -5.62 -13.49 -5.92
CA LYS A 296 -6.30 -14.75 -5.58
C LYS A 296 -7.36 -15.11 -6.61
N LYS A 297 -8.22 -14.15 -6.98
CA LYS A 297 -9.31 -14.36 -7.95
C LYS A 297 -8.79 -14.73 -9.34
N VAL A 298 -7.76 -14.03 -9.81
CA VAL A 298 -7.13 -14.31 -11.11
C VAL A 298 -6.46 -15.68 -11.08
N ALA A 299 -5.76 -16.05 -9.99
CA ALA A 299 -5.11 -17.35 -9.89
C ALA A 299 -6.11 -18.50 -10.07
N GLU A 300 -7.29 -18.40 -9.43
CA GLU A 300 -8.36 -19.38 -9.57
C GLU A 300 -8.85 -19.54 -11.02
N ARG A 301 -8.98 -18.43 -11.78
CA ARG A 301 -9.34 -18.45 -13.21
C ARG A 301 -8.32 -19.20 -14.06
N HIS A 302 -7.05 -19.15 -13.67
CA HIS A 302 -5.95 -19.84 -14.34
C HIS A 302 -5.64 -21.23 -13.75
N GLY A 303 -6.54 -21.78 -12.92
CA GLY A 303 -6.39 -23.12 -12.34
C GLY A 303 -5.19 -23.22 -11.40
N MET A 304 -4.93 -22.17 -10.62
CA MET A 304 -3.88 -22.07 -9.61
C MET A 304 -4.45 -21.49 -8.31
N TYR A 305 -3.72 -21.66 -7.22
CA TYR A 305 -3.93 -20.96 -5.95
C TYR A 305 -2.78 -20.00 -5.69
N CYS A 306 -3.12 -18.76 -5.33
CA CYS A 306 -2.16 -17.75 -4.88
C CYS A 306 -2.02 -17.79 -3.36
N LEU A 307 -0.82 -18.15 -2.89
CA LEU A 307 -0.48 -18.17 -1.47
C LEU A 307 0.25 -16.88 -1.10
N LEU A 308 -0.33 -16.13 -0.16
CA LEU A 308 0.26 -14.91 0.41
C LEU A 308 0.86 -15.14 1.81
N HIS A 309 0.89 -16.39 2.28
CA HIS A 309 1.48 -16.71 3.58
C HIS A 309 3.00 -16.46 3.53
N GLU A 310 3.59 -15.93 4.61
CA GLU A 310 4.98 -15.47 4.63
C GLU A 310 6.01 -16.60 4.51
N LYS A 311 5.65 -17.80 4.97
CA LYS A 311 6.48 -19.00 4.86
C LYS A 311 5.64 -20.24 4.49
N PRO A 312 5.17 -20.39 3.24
CA PRO A 312 4.30 -21.51 2.86
C PRO A 312 5.03 -22.85 2.88
N PHE A 313 6.33 -22.85 2.55
CA PHE A 313 7.17 -24.05 2.46
C PHE A 313 8.42 -23.89 3.32
N GLU A 314 8.73 -24.94 4.10
CA GLU A 314 9.95 -24.98 4.91
C GLU A 314 11.19 -25.22 4.03
N GLY A 315 12.31 -24.58 4.37
CA GLY A 315 13.60 -24.79 3.70
C GLY A 315 13.84 -24.02 2.40
N VAL A 316 12.89 -23.19 1.96
CA VAL A 316 13.04 -22.27 0.80
C VAL A 316 12.76 -20.82 1.22
N ASN A 317 13.03 -19.83 0.37
CA ASN A 317 12.69 -18.42 0.65
C ASN A 317 11.22 -18.24 1.04
N GLY A 318 10.96 -17.28 1.93
CA GLY A 318 9.61 -16.87 2.29
C GLY A 318 9.16 -15.66 1.47
N SER A 319 7.88 -15.32 1.55
CA SER A 319 7.28 -14.18 0.84
C SER A 319 7.21 -12.94 1.73
N GLY A 320 7.92 -11.88 1.35
CA GLY A 320 7.89 -10.56 1.97
C GLY A 320 6.87 -9.59 1.37
N LYS A 321 6.75 -8.41 1.97
CA LYS A 321 6.14 -7.24 1.33
C LYS A 321 6.93 -5.97 1.60
N HIS A 322 7.96 -5.67 0.81
CA HIS A 322 8.76 -4.49 1.11
C HIS A 322 7.94 -3.21 0.99
N ASN A 323 8.04 -2.34 2.01
CA ASN A 323 7.29 -1.10 2.09
C ASN A 323 8.23 0.07 1.83
N ASN A 324 8.28 0.53 0.58
CA ASN A 324 9.05 1.69 0.16
C ASN A 324 8.34 2.98 0.56
N TRP A 325 8.70 3.57 1.70
CA TRP A 325 8.07 4.73 2.31
C TRP A 325 8.86 6.03 2.11
N SER A 326 8.17 7.11 1.77
CA SER A 326 8.72 8.46 1.71
C SER A 326 7.72 9.55 2.10
N MET A 327 8.16 10.82 2.08
CA MET A 327 7.36 12.01 2.36
C MET A 327 7.49 13.01 1.20
N SER A 328 6.35 13.47 0.66
CA SER A 328 6.28 14.40 -0.47
C SER A 328 5.43 15.61 -0.13
N THR A 329 5.88 16.80 -0.54
CA THR A 329 5.07 18.02 -0.49
C THR A 329 4.01 18.03 -1.61
N ASP A 330 2.96 18.82 -1.43
CA ASP A 330 1.98 19.12 -2.49
C ASP A 330 2.58 19.79 -3.73
N THR A 331 3.72 20.45 -3.59
CA THR A 331 4.51 21.01 -4.70
C THR A 331 5.35 19.97 -5.45
N GLY A 332 5.34 18.71 -5.03
CA GLY A 332 6.04 17.59 -5.68
C GLY A 332 7.48 17.34 -5.20
N VAL A 333 7.92 18.00 -4.13
CA VAL A 333 9.27 17.81 -3.57
C VAL A 333 9.28 16.60 -2.64
N ASN A 334 10.20 15.67 -2.88
CA ASN A 334 10.47 14.56 -1.97
C ASN A 334 11.41 15.03 -0.84
N LEU A 335 10.95 14.94 0.41
CA LEU A 335 11.69 15.40 1.59
C LEU A 335 12.84 14.48 1.99
N LEU A 336 12.88 13.27 1.44
CA LEU A 336 13.96 12.30 1.60
C LEU A 336 14.89 12.23 0.38
N GLU A 337 14.77 13.16 -0.58
CA GLU A 337 15.72 13.27 -1.69
C GLU A 337 16.96 14.06 -1.24
N PRO A 338 18.16 13.47 -1.26
CA PRO A 338 19.38 14.12 -0.79
C PRO A 338 19.81 15.30 -1.67
N GLY A 339 19.57 15.22 -2.98
CA GLY A 339 20.08 16.15 -3.99
C GLY A 339 21.58 15.91 -4.31
N ASP A 340 22.17 16.82 -5.10
CA ASP A 340 23.56 16.67 -5.56
C ASP A 340 24.61 16.90 -4.47
N SER A 341 24.27 17.70 -3.45
CA SER A 341 25.12 18.03 -2.30
C SER A 341 24.37 17.73 -0.99
N PRO A 342 24.30 16.45 -0.55
CA PRO A 342 23.51 16.06 0.62
C PRO A 342 23.94 16.76 1.92
N MET A 343 25.24 17.04 2.08
CA MET A 343 25.80 17.76 3.24
C MET A 343 25.27 19.20 3.37
N GLU A 344 24.95 19.85 2.25
CA GLU A 344 24.46 21.24 2.22
C GLU A 344 22.93 21.31 2.35
N ASN A 345 22.24 20.18 2.13
CA ASN A 345 20.79 20.08 2.19
C ASN A 345 20.31 19.86 3.64
N ALA A 346 20.38 20.93 4.45
CA ALA A 346 19.98 20.89 5.86
C ALA A 346 18.53 20.42 6.08
N GLN A 347 17.62 20.73 5.15
CA GLN A 347 16.23 20.25 5.23
C GLN A 347 16.17 18.72 5.12
N PHE A 348 16.79 18.14 4.08
CA PHE A 348 16.90 16.69 3.92
C PHE A 348 17.56 16.05 5.14
N LEU A 349 18.69 16.58 5.61
CA LEU A 349 19.42 16.03 6.75
C LEU A 349 18.55 16.01 8.02
N LEU A 350 17.75 17.05 8.25
CA LEU A 350 16.84 17.08 9.40
C LEU A 350 15.76 15.99 9.28
N PHE A 351 15.12 15.83 8.13
CA PHE A 351 14.14 14.76 7.92
C PHE A 351 14.78 13.37 8.01
N LEU A 352 15.98 13.18 7.46
CA LEU A 352 16.75 11.95 7.54
C LEU A 352 17.04 11.58 9.00
N VAL A 353 17.57 12.52 9.78
CA VAL A 353 17.88 12.31 11.21
C VAL A 353 16.62 12.09 12.04
N ALA A 354 15.51 12.77 11.73
CA ALA A 354 14.23 12.52 12.40
C ALA A 354 13.74 11.09 12.17
N VAL A 355 13.88 10.55 10.95
CA VAL A 355 13.53 9.15 10.68
C VAL A 355 14.48 8.19 11.39
N ILE A 356 15.79 8.46 11.39
CA ILE A 356 16.78 7.63 12.11
C ILE A 356 16.44 7.59 13.61
N LYS A 357 16.21 8.76 14.23
CA LYS A 357 15.87 8.85 15.64
C LYS A 357 14.55 8.13 15.95
N ALA A 358 13.54 8.28 15.09
CA ALA A 358 12.25 7.63 15.29
C ALA A 358 12.37 6.11 15.24
N VAL A 359 13.15 5.58 14.30
CA VAL A 359 13.42 4.14 14.22
C VAL A 359 14.19 3.66 15.44
N ASP A 360 15.20 4.41 15.90
CA ASP A 360 16.03 4.05 17.06
C ASP A 360 15.26 4.06 18.39
N GLU A 361 14.44 5.09 18.63
CA GLU A 361 13.67 5.24 19.87
C GLU A 361 12.48 4.27 19.95
N TYR A 362 11.83 3.99 18.82
CA TYR A 362 10.58 3.23 18.76
C TYR A 362 10.69 1.87 18.05
N GLN A 363 11.86 1.22 18.16
CA GLN A 363 12.13 -0.09 17.55
C GLN A 363 11.05 -1.12 17.90
N ASP A 364 10.69 -1.23 19.17
CA ASP A 364 9.70 -2.21 19.63
C ASP A 364 8.34 -2.02 18.95
N LEU A 365 7.89 -0.77 18.78
CA LEU A 365 6.62 -0.48 18.10
C LEU A 365 6.66 -0.88 16.62
N LEU A 366 7.77 -0.60 15.93
CA LEU A 366 7.96 -1.04 14.54
C LEU A 366 7.96 -2.56 14.44
N ARG A 367 8.64 -3.26 15.35
CA ARG A 367 8.66 -4.73 15.37
C ARG A 367 7.26 -5.31 15.59
N ILE A 368 6.51 -4.75 16.53
CA ILE A 368 5.13 -5.15 16.85
C ILE A 368 4.22 -4.96 15.63
N SER A 369 4.41 -3.88 14.86
CA SER A 369 3.56 -3.56 13.70
C SER A 369 3.57 -4.62 12.59
N VAL A 370 4.62 -5.46 12.55
CA VAL A 370 4.82 -6.54 11.56
C VAL A 370 4.83 -7.93 12.20
N ALA A 371 4.53 -8.06 13.49
CA ALA A 371 4.54 -9.34 14.18
C ALA A 371 3.32 -10.18 13.80
N SER A 372 3.57 -11.39 13.31
CA SER A 372 2.55 -12.42 13.08
C SER A 372 3.20 -13.80 13.16
N PRO A 373 2.45 -14.87 13.53
CA PRO A 373 3.00 -16.21 13.55
C PRO A 373 3.61 -16.63 12.21
N GLY A 374 2.96 -16.27 11.09
CA GLY A 374 3.46 -16.53 9.74
C GLY A 374 4.78 -15.81 9.46
N ASN A 375 4.87 -14.52 9.79
CA ASN A 375 6.06 -13.72 9.53
C ASN A 375 7.24 -14.10 10.45
N ASP A 376 6.98 -14.59 11.66
CA ASP A 376 8.02 -15.10 12.56
C ASP A 376 8.70 -16.37 12.03
N HIS A 377 8.02 -17.16 11.18
CA HIS A 377 8.66 -18.24 10.42
C HIS A 377 9.53 -17.74 9.25
N ARG A 378 9.35 -16.49 8.81
CA ARG A 378 10.08 -15.88 7.69
C ARG A 378 11.33 -15.13 8.16
N LEU A 379 11.20 -14.27 9.18
CA LEU A 379 12.25 -13.37 9.62
C LEU A 379 13.49 -14.14 10.13
N GLY A 380 14.68 -13.63 9.79
CA GLY A 380 15.97 -14.24 10.18
C GLY A 380 16.38 -15.47 9.36
N ALA A 381 15.72 -15.75 8.23
CA ALA A 381 16.03 -16.86 7.35
C ALA A 381 16.03 -16.42 5.88
N ASN A 382 16.79 -17.11 5.02
CA ASN A 382 16.73 -17.04 3.55
C ASN A 382 16.43 -15.62 2.98
N GLU A 383 17.39 -14.71 3.10
CA GLU A 383 17.32 -13.30 2.62
C GLU A 383 16.33 -12.38 3.36
N ALA A 384 15.44 -12.90 4.21
CA ALA A 384 14.61 -12.08 5.07
C ALA A 384 15.46 -11.41 6.18
N PRO A 385 15.14 -10.16 6.54
CA PRO A 385 15.86 -9.48 7.61
C PRO A 385 15.69 -10.18 8.96
N PRO A 386 16.64 -10.04 9.90
CA PRO A 386 16.49 -10.55 11.26
C PRO A 386 15.34 -9.84 11.99
N ALA A 387 14.88 -10.44 13.09
CA ALA A 387 13.86 -9.83 13.96
C ALA A 387 14.37 -8.63 14.78
N ILE A 388 15.63 -8.23 14.59
CA ILE A 388 16.28 -7.08 15.23
C ILE A 388 16.23 -5.93 14.24
N LEU A 389 15.64 -4.79 14.64
CA LEU A 389 15.65 -3.60 13.79
C LEU A 389 17.03 -2.97 13.73
N SER A 390 17.42 -2.61 12.51
CA SER A 390 18.61 -1.81 12.25
C SER A 390 18.36 -0.98 11.00
N ILE A 391 18.96 0.21 10.98
CA ILE A 391 18.89 1.12 9.85
C ILE A 391 20.16 1.02 9.00
N PHE A 392 20.02 1.05 7.69
CA PHE A 392 21.12 1.18 6.76
C PHE A 392 20.93 2.43 5.91
N ILE A 393 21.82 3.41 6.03
CA ILE A 393 21.79 4.65 5.24
C ILE A 393 22.89 4.72 4.16
N GLY A 394 23.76 3.70 4.13
CA GLY A 394 24.91 3.63 3.24
C GLY A 394 26.10 4.49 3.68
N ASP A 395 27.26 4.23 3.08
CA ASP A 395 28.56 4.78 3.50
C ASP A 395 28.63 6.32 3.41
N GLU A 396 28.12 6.92 2.32
CA GLU A 396 28.18 8.37 2.10
C GLU A 396 27.39 9.14 3.17
N LEU A 397 26.11 8.79 3.38
CA LEU A 397 25.29 9.45 4.39
C LEU A 397 25.83 9.17 5.81
N SER A 398 26.36 7.96 6.05
CA SER A 398 27.00 7.64 7.33
C SER A 398 28.23 8.51 7.62
N GLU A 399 29.05 8.79 6.61
CA GLU A 399 30.21 9.67 6.74
C GLU A 399 29.81 11.13 6.93
N ILE A 400 28.79 11.59 6.19
CA ILE A 400 28.21 12.93 6.35
C ILE A 400 27.70 13.14 7.79
N LEU A 401 26.93 12.21 8.33
CA LEU A 401 26.40 12.32 9.70
C LEU A 401 27.53 12.29 10.75
N LYS A 402 28.57 11.47 10.56
CA LYS A 402 29.76 11.48 11.43
C LYS A 402 30.51 12.81 11.37
N CYS A 403 30.69 13.38 10.17
CA CYS A 403 31.33 14.68 10.02
C CYS A 403 30.54 15.78 10.74
N LEU A 404 29.20 15.74 10.68
CA LEU A 404 28.34 16.67 11.41
C LEU A 404 28.46 16.50 12.93
N GLU A 405 28.45 15.27 13.43
CA GLU A 405 28.63 14.95 14.85
C GLU A 405 29.99 15.42 15.38
N GLU A 406 31.07 15.20 14.60
CA GLU A 406 32.43 15.58 14.97
C GLU A 406 32.76 17.06 14.69
N GLY A 407 31.87 17.81 14.03
CA GLY A 407 32.11 19.20 13.61
C GLY A 407 33.23 19.34 12.57
N LYS A 408 33.46 18.32 11.73
CA LYS A 408 34.52 18.29 10.71
C LYS A 408 33.95 18.54 9.31
N PRO A 409 34.74 19.16 8.40
CA PRO A 409 34.30 19.30 7.01
C PRO A 409 34.22 17.93 6.33
N TYR A 410 33.11 17.67 5.64
CA TYR A 410 32.97 16.51 4.77
C TYR A 410 33.75 16.74 3.47
N SER A 411 34.60 15.79 3.09
CA SER A 411 35.29 15.82 1.79
C SER A 411 34.45 15.07 0.78
N GLN A 412 33.77 15.81 -0.10
CA GLN A 412 32.95 15.22 -1.16
C GLN A 412 33.81 14.30 -2.03
N LYS A 413 33.45 13.02 -2.07
CA LYS A 413 34.15 12.02 -2.89
C LYS A 413 33.68 12.14 -4.33
N ASP A 414 34.62 12.25 -5.27
CA ASP A 414 34.29 12.22 -6.70
C ASP A 414 33.53 10.94 -7.06
N LYS A 415 32.43 11.06 -7.83
CA LYS A 415 31.67 9.91 -8.35
C LYS A 415 32.61 9.04 -9.20
N LYS A 416 33.01 7.88 -8.67
CA LYS A 416 33.89 6.94 -9.37
C LYS A 416 33.17 6.39 -10.59
N ILE A 417 33.77 6.46 -11.77
CA ILE A 417 33.20 5.84 -12.98
C ILE A 417 33.51 4.34 -12.97
N LEU A 418 32.49 3.49 -13.10
CA LEU A 418 32.63 2.05 -13.27
C LEU A 418 33.23 1.75 -14.66
N LYS A 419 34.38 1.08 -14.68
CA LYS A 419 35.02 0.58 -15.90
C LYS A 419 34.61 -0.88 -16.09
N VAL A 420 33.66 -1.13 -16.99
CA VAL A 420 33.15 -2.48 -17.31
C VAL A 420 34.14 -3.29 -18.18
N GLY A 421 35.25 -2.69 -18.61
CA GLY A 421 36.31 -3.39 -19.37
C GLY A 421 35.98 -3.62 -20.85
N VAL A 422 34.81 -3.20 -21.33
CA VAL A 422 34.38 -3.31 -22.72
C VAL A 422 34.11 -1.91 -23.28
N HIS A 423 34.79 -1.55 -24.37
CA HIS A 423 34.76 -0.19 -24.92
C HIS A 423 33.43 0.23 -25.54
N THR A 424 32.60 -0.74 -25.96
CA THR A 424 31.27 -0.49 -26.54
C THR A 424 30.20 -0.24 -25.48
N LEU A 425 30.47 -0.56 -24.21
CA LEU A 425 29.50 -0.36 -23.14
C LEU A 425 29.57 1.06 -22.58
N PRO A 426 28.42 1.63 -22.17
CA PRO A 426 28.42 2.95 -21.56
C PRO A 426 29.23 2.91 -20.26
N ARG A 427 29.95 4.00 -19.99
CA ARG A 427 30.57 4.21 -18.69
C ARG A 427 29.50 4.76 -17.76
N PHE A 428 29.21 4.04 -16.68
CA PHE A 428 28.21 4.45 -15.70
C PHE A 428 28.91 4.98 -14.44
N PRO A 429 28.37 6.02 -13.79
CA PRO A 429 28.83 6.40 -12.45
C PRO A 429 28.55 5.24 -11.49
N LYS A 430 29.52 4.92 -10.63
CA LYS A 430 29.34 3.99 -9.53
C LYS A 430 28.48 4.68 -8.48
N ASP A 431 27.42 4.01 -8.06
CA ASP A 431 26.61 4.46 -6.93
C ASP A 431 27.50 4.58 -5.67
N ALA A 432 27.18 5.55 -4.83
CA ALA A 432 28.00 5.88 -3.66
C ALA A 432 28.09 4.73 -2.66
N THR A 433 27.11 3.82 -2.66
CA THR A 433 26.97 2.73 -1.70
C THR A 433 26.45 1.48 -2.39
N ASP A 434 26.88 0.30 -1.92
CA ASP A 434 26.26 -0.96 -2.30
C ASP A 434 24.97 -1.17 -1.50
N ARG A 435 23.98 -1.87 -2.05
CA ARG A 435 22.69 -2.07 -1.38
C ARG A 435 22.80 -3.22 -0.38
N ASN A 436 22.57 -2.95 0.91
CA ASN A 436 22.46 -4.02 1.90
C ASN A 436 21.03 -4.60 1.88
N ARG A 437 20.85 -5.77 1.23
CA ARG A 437 19.56 -6.47 1.11
C ARG A 437 19.03 -7.03 2.44
N THR A 438 19.89 -7.25 3.43
CA THR A 438 19.52 -7.88 4.71
C THR A 438 19.10 -6.90 5.80
N SER A 439 19.28 -5.59 5.58
CA SER A 439 18.85 -4.59 6.55
C SER A 439 17.31 -4.56 6.65
N PRO A 440 16.75 -4.61 7.86
CA PRO A 440 15.32 -4.44 8.11
C PRO A 440 14.74 -3.13 7.56
N PHE A 441 15.47 -2.03 7.75
CA PHE A 441 15.08 -0.70 7.30
C PHE A 441 16.26 -0.06 6.55
N ALA A 442 16.09 0.23 5.26
CA ALA A 442 17.19 0.66 4.40
C ALA A 442 16.84 1.92 3.62
N PHE A 443 17.71 2.93 3.66
CA PHE A 443 17.64 4.07 2.76
C PHE A 443 18.06 3.62 1.35
N THR A 444 17.20 3.83 0.36
CA THR A 444 17.42 3.35 -1.02
C THR A 444 17.57 4.50 -2.02
N GLY A 445 18.15 5.61 -1.56
CA GLY A 445 18.50 6.77 -2.37
C GLY A 445 17.60 7.98 -2.12
N ASN A 446 16.29 7.78 -2.06
CA ASN A 446 15.33 8.87 -1.83
C ASN A 446 14.09 8.47 -1.02
N LYS A 447 14.17 7.32 -0.34
CA LYS A 447 13.08 6.70 0.43
C LYS A 447 13.66 5.66 1.36
N PHE A 448 12.89 5.23 2.35
CA PHE A 448 13.22 4.08 3.18
C PHE A 448 12.43 2.86 2.76
N GLU A 449 13.11 1.73 2.63
CA GLU A 449 12.52 0.43 2.35
C GLU A 449 12.44 -0.38 3.65
N PHE A 450 11.23 -0.62 4.13
CA PHE A 450 10.98 -1.46 5.31
C PHE A 450 10.70 -2.90 4.88
N ARG A 451 11.63 -3.81 5.15
CA ARG A 451 11.63 -5.18 4.60
C ARG A 451 11.04 -6.24 5.54
N MET A 452 10.71 -5.85 6.77
CA MET A 452 10.21 -6.82 7.76
C MET A 452 8.75 -7.21 7.56
N LEU A 453 7.99 -6.48 6.74
CA LEU A 453 6.57 -6.76 6.51
C LEU A 453 6.36 -8.15 5.89
N GLY A 454 5.35 -8.85 6.40
CA GLY A 454 4.87 -10.10 5.81
C GLY A 454 4.02 -9.88 4.57
N SER A 455 4.05 -10.84 3.65
CA SER A 455 3.26 -10.86 2.39
C SER A 455 1.75 -10.87 2.61
N ALA A 456 1.21 -11.36 3.72
CA ALA A 456 -0.23 -11.32 4.00
C ALA A 456 -0.69 -10.04 4.74
N LEU A 457 0.24 -9.28 5.31
CA LEU A 457 -0.07 -8.16 6.20
C LEU A 457 -0.59 -6.92 5.43
N SER A 458 -1.62 -6.24 5.95
CA SER A 458 -1.99 -4.91 5.47
C SER A 458 -0.87 -3.90 5.71
N ILE A 459 -0.52 -3.10 4.70
CA ILE A 459 0.50 -2.05 4.84
C ILE A 459 0.06 -0.91 5.76
N SER A 460 -1.24 -0.78 6.06
CA SER A 460 -1.74 0.28 6.94
C SER A 460 -1.10 0.21 8.33
N GLY A 461 -0.97 -0.98 8.92
CA GLY A 461 -0.42 -1.17 10.28
C GLY A 461 0.99 -0.60 10.45
N PRO A 462 1.97 -1.06 9.65
CA PRO A 462 3.33 -0.53 9.64
C PRO A 462 3.40 0.97 9.36
N ASN A 463 2.60 1.48 8.42
CA ASN A 463 2.60 2.91 8.09
C ASN A 463 1.92 3.77 9.15
N ILE A 464 0.95 3.25 9.92
CA ILE A 464 0.43 3.92 11.12
C ILE A 464 1.58 4.20 12.08
N VAL A 465 2.37 3.17 12.41
CA VAL A 465 3.49 3.30 13.34
C VAL A 465 4.55 4.23 12.77
N LEU A 466 5.03 4.00 11.54
CA LEU A 466 6.05 4.84 10.90
C LEU A 466 5.67 6.33 10.88
N ASN A 467 4.45 6.64 10.44
CA ASN A 467 4.00 8.03 10.38
C ASN A 467 3.95 8.66 11.79
N THR A 468 3.45 7.93 12.78
CA THR A 468 3.29 8.44 14.16
C THR A 468 4.63 8.66 14.85
N ILE A 469 5.58 7.72 14.75
CA ILE A 469 6.89 7.86 15.40
C ILE A 469 7.70 8.99 14.77
N VAL A 470 7.67 9.13 13.44
CA VAL A 470 8.36 10.23 12.74
C VAL A 470 7.68 11.57 13.06
N ALA A 471 6.35 11.60 13.17
CA ALA A 471 5.64 12.80 13.59
C ALA A 471 6.06 13.27 15.00
N GLU A 472 6.22 12.35 15.96
CA GLU A 472 6.67 12.72 17.32
C GLU A 472 8.09 13.29 17.32
N GLU A 473 9.01 12.71 16.54
CA GLU A 473 10.38 13.25 16.43
C GLU A 473 10.43 14.61 15.73
N LEU A 474 9.67 14.78 14.65
CA LEU A 474 9.56 16.08 13.96
C LEU A 474 8.94 17.15 14.88
N LYS A 475 8.00 16.77 15.73
CA LYS A 475 7.44 17.67 16.75
C LYS A 475 8.53 18.09 17.73
N GLY A 476 9.31 17.15 18.25
CA GLY A 476 10.43 17.44 19.16
C GLY A 476 11.50 18.34 18.54
N PHE A 477 11.75 18.23 17.23
CA PHE A 477 12.69 19.11 16.52
C PHE A 477 12.12 20.51 16.23
N ALA A 478 10.79 20.64 16.19
CA ALA A 478 10.09 21.88 15.91
C ALA A 478 9.73 22.69 17.16
N ASP A 479 9.71 22.04 18.33
CA ASP A 479 9.52 22.63 19.67
C ASP A 479 10.86 23.20 20.17
#